data_AF-A0A1B6DD28-F1
#
_entry.id   AF-A0A1B6DD28-F1
#
_cell.length_a   1.000
_cell.length_b   1.000
_cell.length_c   1.000
_cell.angle_alpha   90.00
_cell.angle_beta   90.00
_cell.angle_gamma   90.00
#
_symmetry.space_group_name_H-M   'P 1'
#
loop_
_entity.id
_entity.type
_entity.pdbx_description
1 polymer ?
#
loop_
_entity_poly.entity_id
_entity_poly.type
_entity_poly.pdbx_seq_one_letter_code
_entity_poly.pdbx_strand_id
1 'polypeptide(L)'
;VLNNKEPTHLSAYDSYSAIDLSITDWNTALHCEWNVMKDPWGSDHFPIFIKLKYKVGTIYHFRGASRCHTKKTDWFEFQKTVSEKTEQFKDTCKSQDIDLQVKYSTFATILEDSVISASPNYRSSLNKPYSSSGNSDKFINKVKNKWPP
;
A
#
# COMPACT_ATOMS: atom_id res chain seq x y z
N VAL A 1 6.10 12.79 -16.94
CA VAL A 1 6.22 11.80 -18.03
C VAL A 1 7.70 11.58 -18.29
N LEU A 2 8.15 10.33 -18.37
CA LEU A 2 9.56 9.98 -18.53
C LEU A 2 9.99 9.82 -19.99
N ASN A 3 9.06 9.48 -20.87
CA ASN A 3 9.32 9.22 -22.28
C ASN A 3 10.07 10.37 -22.97
N ASN A 4 11.09 10.02 -23.75
CA ASN A 4 11.85 10.96 -24.56
C ASN A 4 11.40 11.01 -26.04
N LYS A 5 10.25 10.40 -26.36
CA LYS A 5 9.67 10.22 -27.71
C LYS A 5 10.38 9.21 -28.61
N GLU A 6 11.33 8.43 -28.10
CA GLU A 6 11.81 7.26 -28.82
C GLU A 6 10.65 6.30 -29.12
N PRO A 7 10.66 5.66 -30.30
CA PRO A 7 9.59 4.78 -30.71
C PRO A 7 9.59 3.52 -29.85
N THR A 8 8.41 3.13 -29.37
CA THR A 8 8.19 1.96 -28.51
C THR A 8 7.44 0.85 -29.24
N HIS A 9 7.03 1.08 -30.48
CA HIS A 9 6.28 0.13 -31.29
C HIS A 9 6.66 0.26 -32.78
N LEU A 10 6.75 -0.87 -33.48
CA LEU A 10 6.92 -0.99 -34.92
C LEU A 10 5.68 -1.68 -35.49
N SER A 11 4.92 -0.95 -36.30
CA SER A 11 3.73 -1.50 -36.95
C SER A 11 4.09 -2.51 -38.05
N ALA A 12 3.11 -3.33 -38.43
CA ALA A 12 3.23 -4.23 -39.59
C ALA A 12 3.44 -3.50 -40.94
N TYR A 13 3.31 -2.17 -40.97
CA TYR A 13 3.55 -1.33 -42.15
C TYR A 13 4.90 -0.59 -42.07
N ASP A 14 5.85 -1.12 -41.30
CA ASP A 14 7.19 -0.55 -41.09
C ASP A 14 7.18 0.91 -40.58
N SER A 15 6.14 1.27 -39.82
CA SER A 15 6.03 2.60 -39.21
C SER A 15 6.28 2.55 -37.70
N TYR A 16 7.13 3.46 -37.23
CA TYR A 16 7.49 3.58 -35.83
C TYR A 16 6.53 4.52 -35.09
N SER A 17 6.10 4.12 -33.90
CA SER A 17 5.28 4.95 -33.02
C SER A 17 5.71 4.81 -31.56
N ALA A 18 5.42 5.85 -30.76
CA ALA A 18 5.71 5.88 -29.32
C ALA A 18 4.39 5.85 -28.54
N ILE A 19 3.79 4.67 -28.43
CA ILE A 19 2.45 4.48 -27.85
C ILE A 19 2.47 4.05 -26.38
N ASP A 20 3.61 3.56 -25.90
CA ASP A 20 3.79 3.13 -24.52
C ASP A 20 4.23 4.31 -23.65
N LEU A 21 3.55 4.54 -22.52
CA LEU A 21 3.77 5.71 -21.67
C LEU A 21 4.26 5.32 -20.27
N SER A 22 5.31 5.99 -19.80
CA SER A 22 5.86 5.88 -18.45
C SER A 22 5.63 7.17 -17.66
N ILE A 23 4.80 7.07 -16.62
CA ILE A 23 4.44 8.20 -15.74
C ILE A 23 5.00 7.94 -14.35
N THR A 24 5.46 9.00 -13.69
CA THR A 24 5.93 8.98 -12.31
C THR A 24 5.72 10.35 -11.67
N ASP A 25 5.88 10.44 -10.35
CA ASP A 25 5.83 11.71 -9.62
C ASP A 25 7.08 12.56 -9.90
N TRP A 26 7.00 13.86 -9.60
CA TRP A 26 8.07 14.81 -9.92
C TRP A 26 9.41 14.44 -9.25
N ASN A 27 9.36 13.91 -8.03
CA ASN A 27 10.56 13.64 -7.25
C ASN A 27 11.25 12.40 -7.81
N THR A 28 10.50 11.32 -8.04
CA THR A 28 11.03 10.09 -8.66
C THR A 28 11.58 10.34 -10.06
N ALA A 29 10.97 11.23 -10.84
CA ALA A 29 11.42 11.55 -12.20
C ALA A 29 12.88 12.02 -12.27
N LEU A 30 13.34 12.79 -11.28
CA LEU A 30 14.71 13.32 -11.23
C LEU A 30 15.78 12.24 -11.09
N HIS A 31 15.37 11.04 -10.66
CA HIS A 31 16.26 9.92 -10.40
C HIS A 31 16.07 8.78 -11.39
N CYS A 32 15.23 8.95 -12.41
CA CYS A 32 15.03 7.96 -13.46
C CYS A 32 15.91 8.27 -14.68
N GLU A 33 16.57 7.25 -15.21
CA GLU A 33 16.97 7.21 -16.63
C GLU A 33 15.94 6.38 -17.37
N TRP A 34 15.54 6.83 -18.55
CA TRP A 34 14.54 6.17 -19.39
C TRP A 34 15.12 5.98 -20.79
N ASN A 35 14.98 4.78 -21.35
CA ASN A 35 15.42 4.48 -22.71
C ASN A 35 14.61 3.33 -23.31
N VAL A 36 14.55 3.27 -24.65
CA VAL A 36 14.00 2.13 -25.38
C VAL A 36 15.12 1.19 -25.82
N MET A 37 14.90 -0.12 -25.68
CA MET A 37 15.79 -1.14 -26.24
C MET A 37 15.51 -1.33 -27.73
N LYS A 38 16.56 -1.45 -28.54
CA LYS A 38 16.43 -1.58 -30.01
C LYS A 38 15.93 -2.94 -30.48
N ASP A 39 16.08 -3.98 -29.66
CA ASP A 39 15.65 -5.34 -29.97
C ASP A 39 14.27 -5.58 -29.35
N PRO A 40 13.23 -5.84 -30.16
CA PRO A 40 11.87 -6.08 -29.67
C PRO A 40 11.64 -7.52 -29.19
N TRP A 41 12.64 -8.41 -29.27
CA TRP A 41 12.56 -9.81 -28.83
C TRP A 41 11.40 -10.60 -29.44
N GLY A 42 11.08 -10.32 -30.70
CA GLY A 42 10.02 -11.00 -31.44
C GLY A 42 8.60 -10.46 -31.20
N SER A 43 8.46 -9.33 -30.49
CA SER A 43 7.22 -8.54 -30.45
C SER A 43 7.26 -7.41 -31.49
N ASP A 44 6.11 -6.78 -31.72
CA ASP A 44 5.93 -5.48 -32.36
C ASP A 44 6.20 -4.28 -31.41
N HIS A 45 6.37 -4.53 -30.11
CA HIS A 45 6.75 -3.52 -29.11
C HIS A 45 8.22 -3.63 -28.70
N PHE A 46 8.89 -2.49 -28.58
CA PHE A 46 10.24 -2.37 -28.05
C PHE A 46 10.20 -2.25 -26.51
N PRO A 47 11.02 -3.04 -25.78
CA PRO A 47 11.10 -2.95 -24.33
C PRO A 47 11.53 -1.56 -23.84
N ILE A 48 10.83 -1.04 -22.84
CA ILE A 48 11.20 0.18 -22.11
C ILE A 48 12.04 -0.18 -20.89
N PHE A 49 13.17 0.50 -20.72
CA PHE A 49 14.01 0.42 -19.54
C PHE A 49 13.93 1.70 -18.72
N ILE A 50 13.69 1.54 -17.42
CA ILE A 50 13.71 2.63 -16.44
C ILE A 50 14.71 2.27 -15.36
N LYS A 51 15.80 3.04 -15.26
CA LYS A 51 16.84 2.84 -14.26
C LYS A 51 16.72 3.89 -13.16
N LEU A 52 16.53 3.42 -11.95
CA LEU A 52 16.45 4.26 -10.75
C LEU A 52 17.85 4.50 -10.18
N LYS A 53 18.28 5.76 -10.10
CA LYS A 53 19.56 6.21 -9.55
C LYS A 53 19.58 6.36 -8.02
N TYR A 54 18.71 5.66 -7.31
CA TYR A 54 18.74 5.66 -5.86
C TYR A 54 19.73 4.61 -5.35
N LYS A 55 20.52 4.98 -4.35
CA LYS A 55 21.13 3.98 -3.47
C LYS A 55 20.00 3.37 -2.67
N VAL A 56 19.52 2.20 -3.09
CA VAL A 56 18.61 1.40 -2.27
C VAL A 56 19.40 1.00 -1.03
N GLY A 57 19.18 1.74 0.07
CA GLY A 57 19.61 1.26 1.37
C GLY A 57 18.94 -0.08 1.61
N THR A 58 19.70 -1.10 1.98
CA THR A 58 19.19 -2.45 2.33
C THR A 58 18.32 -2.46 3.60
N ILE A 59 17.77 -1.31 4.00
CA ILE A 59 16.92 -1.10 5.18
C ILE A 59 15.43 -1.13 4.79
N TYR A 60 15.09 -1.82 3.71
CA TYR A 60 13.77 -2.38 3.59
C TYR A 60 13.96 -3.89 3.68
N HIS A 61 13.93 -4.40 4.92
CA HIS A 61 13.32 -5.70 5.08
C HIS A 61 11.98 -5.56 4.37
N PHE A 62 11.82 -6.24 3.24
CA PHE A 62 10.52 -6.55 2.71
C PHE A 62 9.85 -7.30 3.87
N ARG A 63 9.20 -6.56 4.77
CA ARG A 63 8.31 -7.13 5.76
C ARG A 63 7.32 -7.81 4.86
N GLY A 64 7.47 -9.12 4.67
CA GLY A 64 6.55 -9.88 3.85
C GLY A 64 5.19 -9.42 4.32
N ALA A 65 4.45 -8.74 3.43
CA ALA A 65 3.16 -8.17 3.80
C ALA A 65 2.44 -9.27 4.56
N SER A 66 1.89 -8.98 5.74
CA SER A 66 1.18 -9.98 6.52
C SER A 66 0.08 -10.54 5.62
N ARG A 67 0.37 -11.65 4.93
CA ARG A 67 -0.54 -12.19 3.93
C ARG A 67 -1.67 -12.76 4.74
N CYS A 68 -2.81 -12.07 4.75
CA CYS A 68 -4.01 -12.61 5.34
C CYS A 68 -4.24 -13.99 4.72
N HIS A 69 -4.42 -15.01 5.56
CA HIS A 69 -4.64 -16.36 5.08
C HIS A 69 -6.06 -16.45 4.51
N THR A 70 -6.26 -16.08 3.24
CA THR A 70 -7.57 -16.04 2.57
C THR A 70 -8.39 -17.33 2.76
N LYS A 71 -7.72 -18.49 2.81
CA LYS A 71 -8.37 -19.80 3.00
C LYS A 71 -8.71 -20.14 4.45
N LYS A 72 -8.01 -19.55 5.42
CA LYS A 72 -8.18 -19.85 6.85
C LYS A 72 -8.90 -18.74 7.62
N THR A 73 -9.07 -17.57 7.01
CA THR A 73 -9.91 -16.51 7.55
C THR A 73 -11.37 -16.96 7.58
N ASP A 74 -12.01 -16.84 8.73
CA ASP A 74 -13.46 -17.01 8.87
C ASP A 74 -14.16 -15.77 8.28
N TRP A 75 -14.55 -15.87 7.01
CA TRP A 75 -15.22 -14.77 6.32
C TRP A 75 -16.59 -14.42 6.91
N PHE A 76 -17.25 -15.38 7.57
CA PHE A 76 -18.53 -15.13 8.23
C PHE A 76 -18.35 -14.30 9.50
N GLU A 77 -17.36 -14.65 10.33
CA GLU A 77 -16.97 -13.84 11.48
C GLU A 77 -16.53 -12.44 11.06
N PHE A 78 -15.68 -12.33 10.04
CA PHE A 78 -15.27 -11.04 9.48
C PHE A 78 -16.48 -10.17 9.08
N GLN A 79 -17.39 -10.73 8.27
CA GLN A 79 -18.57 -10.00 7.80
C GLN A 79 -19.45 -9.55 8.96
N LYS A 80 -19.65 -10.43 9.95
CA LYS A 80 -20.42 -10.13 11.16
C LYS A 80 -19.79 -8.97 11.92
N THR A 81 -18.50 -9.05 12.25
CA THR A 81 -17.79 -8.01 13.02
C THR A 81 -17.75 -6.68 12.29
N VAL A 82 -17.51 -6.67 10.98
CA VAL A 82 -17.55 -5.42 10.19
C VAL A 82 -18.93 -4.81 10.21
N SER A 83 -19.99 -5.61 10.04
CA SER A 83 -21.37 -5.11 10.03
C SER A 83 -21.75 -4.51 11.39
N GLU A 84 -21.44 -5.21 12.48
CA GLU A 84 -21.70 -4.74 13.86
C GLU A 84 -20.95 -3.45 14.18
N LYS A 85 -19.64 -3.38 13.90
CA LYS A 85 -18.82 -2.19 14.17
C LYS A 85 -19.18 -1.01 13.27
N THR A 86 -19.55 -1.27 12.02
CA THR A 86 -19.96 -0.20 11.08
C THR A 86 -21.28 0.40 11.50
N GLU A 87 -22.24 -0.40 11.97
CA GLU A 87 -23.53 0.13 12.45
C GLU A 87 -23.33 1.00 13.71
N GLN A 88 -22.42 0.62 14.62
CA GLN A 88 -22.04 1.44 15.78
C GLN A 88 -21.42 2.79 15.38
N PHE A 89 -20.69 2.84 14.28
CA PHE A 89 -20.01 4.05 13.82
C PHE A 89 -20.84 4.90 12.83
N LYS A 90 -22.02 4.40 12.41
CA LYS A 90 -22.85 5.01 11.36
C LYS A 90 -23.32 6.42 11.70
N ASP A 91 -23.69 6.66 12.95
CA ASP A 91 -24.15 7.98 13.39
C ASP A 91 -23.01 8.98 13.52
N THR A 92 -21.82 8.48 13.89
CA THR A 92 -20.58 9.27 13.93
C THR A 92 -20.15 9.68 12.52
N CYS A 93 -20.30 8.80 11.52
CA CYS A 93 -20.03 9.11 10.10
C CYS A 93 -20.91 10.22 9.53
N LYS A 94 -22.16 10.35 10.01
CA LYS A 94 -23.12 11.36 9.54
C LYS A 94 -22.87 12.75 10.11
N SER A 95 -22.13 12.87 11.21
CA SER A 95 -21.76 14.17 11.76
C SER A 95 -20.85 14.94 10.76
N GLN A 96 -21.18 16.20 10.50
CA GLN A 96 -20.34 17.12 9.71
C GLN A 96 -19.13 17.64 10.49
N ASP A 97 -19.10 17.47 11.81
CA ASP A 97 -18.06 18.02 12.68
C ASP A 97 -16.78 17.17 12.70
N ILE A 98 -16.82 15.99 12.08
CA ILE A 98 -15.70 15.03 12.07
C ILE A 98 -14.98 15.11 10.74
N ASP A 99 -13.67 15.32 10.82
CA ASP A 99 -12.76 15.36 9.69
C ASP A 99 -12.78 14.06 8.87
N LEU A 100 -12.67 14.20 7.54
CA LEU A 100 -12.72 13.11 6.58
C LEU A 100 -11.59 12.10 6.83
N GLN A 101 -10.39 12.58 7.19
CA GLN A 101 -9.26 11.72 7.48
C GLN A 101 -9.53 10.83 8.69
N VAL A 102 -10.20 11.37 9.72
CA VAL A 102 -10.61 10.61 10.90
C VAL A 102 -11.60 9.52 10.50
N LYS A 103 -12.66 9.86 9.75
CA LYS A 103 -13.65 8.88 9.28
C LYS A 103 -13.02 7.72 8.51
N TYR A 104 -12.14 8.03 7.56
CA TYR A 104 -11.44 7.02 6.76
C TYR A 104 -10.51 6.16 7.63
N SER A 105 -9.73 6.78 8.52
CA SER A 105 -8.82 6.04 9.39
C SER A 105 -9.56 5.11 10.34
N THR A 106 -10.70 5.54 10.90
CA THR A 106 -11.55 4.69 11.75
C THR A 106 -12.12 3.52 10.96
N PHE A 107 -12.64 3.76 9.75
CA PHE A 107 -13.12 2.67 8.90
C PHE A 107 -12.00 1.66 8.56
N ALA A 108 -10.80 2.14 8.20
CA ALA A 108 -9.65 1.28 7.95
C ALA A 108 -9.29 0.43 9.18
N THR A 109 -9.30 1.02 10.39
CA THR A 109 -9.03 0.29 11.63
C THR A 109 -10.10 -0.78 11.93
N ILE A 110 -11.37 -0.51 11.63
CA ILE A 110 -12.45 -1.50 11.76
C ILE A 110 -12.18 -2.70 10.85
N LEU A 111 -11.77 -2.46 9.61
CA LEU A 111 -11.44 -3.53 8.67
C LEU A 111 -10.22 -4.33 9.14
N GLU A 112 -9.14 -3.65 9.56
CA GLU A 112 -7.92 -4.30 10.06
C GLU A 112 -8.22 -5.17 11.28
N ASP A 113 -8.93 -4.65 12.27
CA ASP A 113 -9.29 -5.39 13.49
C ASP A 113 -10.16 -6.61 13.18
N SER A 114 -11.12 -6.46 12.27
CA SER A 114 -12.04 -7.54 11.90
C SER A 114 -11.33 -8.65 11.14
N VAL A 115 -10.34 -8.30 10.29
CA VAL A 115 -9.51 -9.30 9.60
C VAL A 115 -8.58 -10.00 10.59
N ILE A 116 -8.04 -9.29 11.58
CA ILE A 116 -7.17 -9.86 12.61
C ILE A 116 -7.94 -10.83 13.50
N SER A 117 -9.17 -10.51 13.90
CA SER A 117 -9.99 -11.41 14.74
C SER A 117 -10.40 -12.67 13.98
N ALA A 118 -10.84 -12.51 12.74
CA ALA A 118 -11.33 -13.61 11.92
C ALA A 118 -10.22 -14.50 11.31
N SER A 119 -8.96 -14.08 11.37
CA SER A 119 -7.83 -14.84 10.81
C SER A 119 -7.07 -15.59 11.90
N PRO A 120 -6.59 -16.81 11.64
CA PRO A 120 -5.80 -17.55 12.61
C PRO A 120 -4.53 -16.75 12.98
N ASN A 121 -4.28 -16.68 14.28
CA ASN A 121 -3.17 -15.92 14.86
C ASN A 121 -1.83 -16.24 14.20
N TYR A 122 -1.28 -15.27 13.44
CA TYR A 122 0.15 -15.25 13.13
C TYR A 122 1.00 -15.02 14.40
N ARG A 123 0.40 -14.46 15.47
CA ARG A 123 1.11 -14.01 16.69
C ARG A 123 1.36 -15.08 17.76
N SER A 124 0.78 -16.29 17.68
CA SER A 124 1.06 -17.32 18.69
C SER A 124 2.51 -17.84 18.65
N SER A 125 3.24 -17.63 17.54
CA SER A 125 4.66 -17.98 17.41
C SER A 125 5.63 -16.84 17.81
N LEU A 126 5.14 -15.64 18.11
CA LEU A 126 5.95 -14.47 18.49
C LEU A 126 6.03 -14.26 20.01
N ASN A 127 5.50 -15.17 20.83
CA ASN A 127 5.75 -15.21 22.28
C ASN A 127 7.15 -15.75 22.60
N LYS A 128 8.19 -15.14 22.03
CA LYS A 128 9.47 -15.01 22.72
C LYS A 128 9.44 -13.65 23.41
N PRO A 129 9.79 -13.54 24.70
CA PRO A 129 9.75 -12.27 25.40
C PRO A 129 10.77 -11.33 24.73
N TYR A 130 10.28 -10.37 23.94
CA TYR A 130 11.11 -9.29 23.44
C TYR A 130 11.32 -8.34 24.62
N SER A 131 12.56 -8.31 25.13
CA SER A 131 13.00 -7.35 26.13
C SER A 131 12.61 -5.93 25.70
N SER A 132 11.93 -5.24 26.60
CA SER A 132 11.47 -3.87 26.46
C SER A 132 12.59 -2.92 26.01
N SER A 133 12.36 -2.23 24.88
CA SER A 133 12.94 -0.90 24.66
C SER A 133 11.81 0.03 24.23
N GLY A 134 11.45 0.91 25.16
CA GLY A 134 10.23 1.71 25.14
C GLY A 134 10.19 2.78 24.07
N ASN A 135 9.06 2.87 23.38
CA ASN A 135 8.60 4.11 22.75
C ASN A 135 7.10 4.10 22.37
N SER A 136 6.40 2.96 22.40
CA SER A 136 4.95 2.87 22.11
C SER A 136 4.07 3.45 23.24
N ASP A 137 4.51 3.35 24.50
CA ASP A 137 3.71 3.80 25.65
C ASP A 137 3.62 5.33 25.77
N LYS A 138 4.46 6.06 25.04
CA LYS A 138 4.44 7.54 25.02
C LYS A 138 3.30 8.11 24.18
N PHE A 139 2.81 7.38 23.18
CA PHE A 139 1.78 7.91 22.28
C PHE A 139 0.37 7.76 22.88
N ILE A 140 0.08 6.60 23.48
CA ILE A 140 -1.23 6.30 24.08
C ILE A 140 -1.48 7.19 25.32
N ASN A 141 -0.47 7.45 26.13
CA ASN A 141 -0.60 8.32 27.30
C ASN A 141 -0.73 9.81 26.95
N LYS A 142 -0.29 10.24 25.78
CA LYS A 142 -0.43 11.65 25.34
C LYS A 142 -1.87 12.00 24.92
N VAL A 143 -2.64 11.01 24.48
CA VAL A 143 -4.03 11.21 24.02
C VAL A 143 -5.01 11.21 25.20
N LYS A 144 -4.76 10.42 26.25
CA LYS A 144 -5.63 10.36 27.45
C LYS A 144 -5.56 11.60 28.34
N ASN A 145 -4.48 12.38 28.29
CA ASN A 145 -4.27 13.52 29.19
C ASN A 145 -4.74 14.88 28.63
N LYS A 146 -5.44 14.90 27.49
CA LYS A 146 -5.78 16.18 26.82
C LYS A 146 -7.22 16.68 26.99
N TRP A 147 -8.08 15.95 27.71
CA TRP A 147 -9.45 16.39 28.00
C TRP A 147 -9.90 15.88 29.38
N PRO A 148 -10.38 16.76 30.28
CA PRO A 148 -10.99 16.34 31.56
C PRO A 148 -12.43 15.84 31.35
N PRO A 149 -13.02 15.14 32.35
CA PRO A 149 -14.23 14.32 32.20
C PRO A 149 -15.51 15.08 31.84
#